data_AF-A0A1M5M6K6-F1
#
_entry.id   AF-A0A1M5M6K6-F1
#
_cell.length_a   1.000
_cell.length_b   1.000
_cell.length_c   1.000
_cell.angle_alpha   90.00
_cell.angle_beta   90.00
_cell.angle_gamma   90.00
#
_symmetry.space_group_name_H-M   'P 1'
#
loop_
_entity.id
_entity.type
_entity.pdbx_description
1 polymer ?
#
loop_
_entity_poly.entity_id
_entity_poly.type
_entity_poly.pdbx_seq_one_letter_code
_entity_poly.pdbx_strand_id
1 'polypeptide(L)'
;MYIDRLNLKNYRNYQQLEISFDDKINVIIGENAQGKTNLMEAIYLLAFTKSHRTSREKELIKWDEEFAKIEGRITKRNQNFPLEIIISTKGKKAKLNRIEQKRLSDYIGSLNVVMFAPEDLTLVKGAPQIRRRFIDMELGQIQPRYI
;
A
#
# COMPACT_ATOMS: atom_id res chain seq x y z
N MET A 1 9.34 -2.01 -12.99
CA MET A 1 7.94 -1.77 -12.60
C MET A 1 7.94 -0.45 -11.87
N TYR A 2 6.96 0.42 -12.12
CA TYR A 2 6.82 1.67 -11.38
C TYR A 2 5.34 2.04 -11.24
N ILE A 3 5.02 2.87 -10.25
CA ILE A 3 3.74 3.54 -10.13
C ILE A 3 3.85 4.86 -10.89
N ASP A 4 2.90 5.14 -11.77
CA ASP A 4 2.93 6.37 -12.58
C ASP A 4 1.97 7.44 -12.05
N ARG A 5 0.89 7.00 -11.39
CA ARG A 5 -0.10 7.84 -10.73
C ARG A 5 -0.62 7.17 -9.49
N LEU A 6 -0.91 7.99 -8.47
CA LEU A 6 -1.61 7.57 -7.27
C LEU A 6 -2.71 8.58 -6.95
N ASN A 7 -3.91 8.05 -6.74
CA ASN A 7 -5.09 8.78 -6.35
C ASN A 7 -5.54 8.31 -4.97
N LEU A 8 -5.66 9.24 -4.04
CA LEU A 8 -6.17 8.99 -2.70
C LEU A 8 -7.48 9.74 -2.52
N LYS A 9 -8.45 9.09 -1.91
CA LYS A 9 -9.70 9.70 -1.45
C LYS A 9 -9.98 9.27 -0.02
N ASN A 10 -10.26 10.24 0.84
CA ASN A 10 -10.65 10.03 2.24
C ASN A 10 -9.67 9.12 3.03
N TYR A 11 -8.37 9.21 2.72
CA TYR A 11 -7.35 8.34 3.29
C TYR A 11 -6.48 9.11 4.28
N ARG A 12 -6.44 8.68 5.54
CA ARG A 12 -5.70 9.35 6.63
C ARG A 12 -6.05 10.86 6.66
N ASN A 13 -5.07 11.72 6.45
CA ASN A 13 -5.26 13.18 6.41
C ASN A 13 -5.69 13.70 5.02
N TYR A 14 -5.59 12.90 3.96
CA TYR A 14 -5.95 13.29 2.60
C TYR A 14 -7.46 13.17 2.35
N GLN A 15 -8.13 14.29 2.05
CA GLN A 15 -9.49 14.27 1.49
C GLN A 15 -9.46 13.77 0.05
N GLN A 16 -8.59 14.37 -0.76
CA GLN A 16 -8.33 14.01 -2.15
C GLN A 16 -6.86 14.31 -2.42
N LEU A 17 -6.17 13.41 -3.13
CA LEU A 17 -4.84 13.64 -3.69
C LEU A 17 -4.79 12.95 -5.05
N GLU A 18 -4.23 13.63 -6.05
CA GLU A 18 -3.82 13.04 -7.31
C GLU A 18 -2.37 13.46 -7.55
N ILE A 19 -1.48 12.47 -7.70
CA ILE A 19 -0.06 12.69 -7.91
C ILE A 19 0.41 11.81 -9.07
N SER A 20 1.25 12.39 -9.93
CA SER A 20 2.00 11.64 -10.94
C SER A 20 3.45 11.50 -10.50
N PHE A 21 4.05 10.35 -10.75
CA PHE A 21 5.44 10.05 -10.40
C PHE A 21 6.31 9.96 -11.65
N ASP A 22 7.58 10.31 -11.49
CA ASP A 22 8.64 9.96 -12.44
C ASP A 22 8.97 8.47 -12.32
N ASP A 23 9.46 7.85 -13.39
CA ASP A 23 9.77 6.41 -13.41
C ASP A 23 11.10 6.06 -12.73
N LYS A 24 11.84 7.06 -12.25
CA LYS A 24 13.08 6.92 -11.47
C LYS A 24 12.89 7.37 -10.03
N ILE A 25 13.39 8.56 -9.70
CA ILE A 25 13.53 9.03 -8.32
C ILE A 25 12.50 10.11 -8.05
N ASN A 26 11.72 9.90 -7.01
CA ASN A 26 10.70 10.83 -6.55
C ASN A 26 11.04 11.28 -5.14
N VAL A 27 11.23 12.60 -4.95
CA VAL A 27 11.56 13.18 -3.64
C VAL A 27 10.34 13.92 -3.11
N ILE A 28 9.79 13.44 -1.99
CA ILE A 28 8.62 14.04 -1.33
C ILE A 28 9.13 14.88 -0.15
N ILE A 29 8.98 16.20 -0.26
CA ILE A 29 9.47 17.17 0.74
C ILE A 29 8.28 17.88 1.38
N GLY A 30 8.45 18.28 2.64
CA GLY A 30 7.47 19.06 3.39
C GLY A 30 7.77 19.00 4.88
N GLU A 31 7.02 19.75 5.68
CA GLU A 31 7.13 19.72 7.13
C GLU A 31 6.66 18.38 7.73
N ASN A 32 7.01 18.14 8.99
CA ASN A 32 6.52 16.98 9.73
C ASN A 32 5.00 17.02 9.86
N ALA A 33 4.40 15.83 10.00
CA ALA A 33 2.94 15.64 10.09
C ALA A 33 2.10 16.06 8.85
N GLN A 34 2.71 16.51 7.76
CA GLN A 34 1.99 16.88 6.51
C GLN A 34 1.48 15.69 5.67
N GLY A 35 1.67 14.45 6.14
CA GLY A 35 1.17 13.25 5.44
C GLY A 35 2.18 12.53 4.55
N LYS A 36 3.45 12.94 4.49
CA LYS A 36 4.51 12.25 3.73
C LYS A 36 4.56 10.74 4.03
N THR A 37 4.55 10.38 5.32
CA THR A 37 4.52 8.97 5.76
C THR A 37 3.21 8.28 5.40
N ASN A 38 2.08 9.01 5.40
CA ASN A 38 0.79 8.45 4.97
C ASN A 38 0.78 8.17 3.47
N LEU A 39 1.44 9.01 2.65
CA LEU A 39 1.60 8.77 1.22
C LEU A 39 2.41 7.49 0.95
N MET A 40 3.52 7.29 1.67
CA MET A 40 4.31 6.04 1.61
C MET A 40 3.50 4.84 2.10
N GLU A 41 2.73 5.00 3.19
CA GLU A 41 1.83 3.98 3.71
C GLU A 41 0.75 3.60 2.70
N ALA A 42 0.25 4.55 1.91
CA ALA A 42 -0.74 4.28 0.87
C ALA A 42 -0.19 3.37 -0.24
N ILE A 43 1.05 3.63 -0.69
CA ILE A 43 1.74 2.79 -1.68
C ILE A 43 1.98 1.39 -1.12
N TYR A 44 2.44 1.28 0.13
CA TYR A 44 2.60 -0.01 0.81
C TYR A 44 1.27 -0.76 0.93
N LEU A 45 0.21 -0.06 1.32
CA LEU A 45 -1.12 -0.64 1.44
C LEU A 45 -1.62 -1.15 0.08
N LEU A 46 -1.37 -0.40 -1.00
CA LEU A 46 -1.70 -0.79 -2.37
C LEU A 46 -0.92 -2.04 -2.84
N ALA A 47 0.24 -2.35 -2.28
CA ALA A 47 0.98 -3.57 -2.61
C ALA A 47 0.52 -4.78 -1.79
N PHE A 48 0.32 -4.59 -0.48
CA PHE A 48 0.14 -5.69 0.47
C PHE A 48 -1.29 -5.88 1.00
N THR A 49 -2.20 -4.96 0.67
CA THR A 49 -3.55 -4.87 1.26
C THR A 49 -3.57 -4.65 2.77
N LYS A 50 -2.42 -4.41 3.41
CA LYS A 50 -2.28 -4.18 4.87
C LYS A 50 -1.41 -2.95 5.14
N SER A 51 -1.71 -2.24 6.23
CA SER A 51 -0.83 -1.18 6.72
C SER A 51 0.32 -1.81 7.50
N HIS A 52 1.52 -1.23 7.36
CA HIS A 52 2.68 -1.60 8.19
C HIS A 52 2.60 -0.97 9.60
N ARG A 53 1.75 0.06 9.80
CA ARG A 53 1.67 0.86 11.04
C ARG A 53 0.52 0.44 11.95
N THR A 54 -0.60 -0.03 11.39
CA THR A 54 -1.80 -0.37 12.17
C THR A 54 -2.53 -1.58 11.59
N SER A 55 -3.10 -2.40 12.48
CA SER A 55 -4.01 -3.47 12.11
C SER A 55 -5.47 -3.00 12.02
N ARG A 56 -5.77 -1.78 12.47
CA ARG A 56 -7.14 -1.23 12.53
C ARG A 56 -7.45 -0.45 11.27
N GLU A 57 -8.20 -1.09 10.37
CA GLU A 57 -8.52 -0.50 9.06
C GLU A 57 -9.28 0.82 9.14
N LYS A 58 -10.14 1.01 10.15
CA LYS A 58 -10.88 2.26 10.37
C LYS A 58 -9.95 3.47 10.56
N GLU A 59 -8.75 3.27 11.11
CA GLU A 59 -7.76 4.34 11.31
C GLU A 59 -7.12 4.82 9.99
N LEU A 60 -7.31 4.09 8.90
CA LEU A 60 -6.87 4.46 7.56
C LEU A 60 -7.89 5.36 6.85
N ILE A 61 -9.14 5.38 7.33
CA ILE A 61 -10.21 6.23 6.82
C ILE A 61 -10.09 7.61 7.48
N LYS A 62 -10.22 8.66 6.68
CA LYS A 62 -10.28 10.04 7.18
C LYS A 62 -11.45 10.18 8.15
N TRP A 63 -11.29 11.05 9.15
CA TRP A 63 -12.37 11.32 10.10
C TRP A 63 -13.62 11.80 9.39
N ASP A 64 -14.76 11.38 9.95
CA ASP A 64 -16.12 11.66 9.46
C ASP A 64 -16.44 11.13 8.05
N GLU A 65 -15.60 10.25 7.51
CA GLU A 65 -15.82 9.57 6.23
C GLU A 65 -16.15 8.08 6.42
N GLU A 66 -16.96 7.53 5.53
CA GLU A 66 -17.40 6.12 5.61
C GLU A 66 -16.43 5.13 4.95
N PHE A 67 -15.60 5.63 4.03
CA PHE A 67 -14.66 4.84 3.26
C PHE A 67 -13.42 5.64 2.86
N ALA A 68 -12.33 4.93 2.62
CA ALA A 68 -11.14 5.42 1.94
C ALA A 68 -10.92 4.65 0.64
N LYS A 69 -10.39 5.31 -0.38
CA LYS A 69 -9.98 4.69 -1.64
C LYS A 69 -8.54 5.06 -1.97
N ILE A 70 -7.77 4.05 -2.34
CA ILE A 70 -6.43 4.18 -2.91
C ILE A 70 -6.46 3.55 -4.29
N GLU A 71 -6.06 4.30 -5.30
CA GLU A 71 -5.95 3.83 -6.66
C GLU A 71 -4.56 4.19 -7.20
N GLY A 72 -3.88 3.23 -7.81
CA GLY A 72 -2.60 3.46 -8.45
C GLY A 72 -2.59 2.86 -9.84
N ARG A 73 -1.93 3.54 -10.79
CA ARG A 73 -1.72 3.00 -12.13
C ARG A 73 -0.26 2.51 -12.22
N ILE A 74 -0.12 1.23 -12.54
CA ILE A 74 1.15 0.50 -12.44
C ILE A 74 1.63 0.12 -13.83
N THR A 75 2.90 0.37 -14.12
CA THR A 75 3.58 -0.07 -15.34
C THR A 75 4.44 -1.29 -15.05
N LYS A 76 4.13 -2.44 -15.67
CA LYS A 76 4.89 -3.70 -15.58
C LYS A 76 5.06 -4.30 -16.97
N ARG A 77 6.29 -4.57 -17.41
CA ARG A 77 6.59 -5.16 -18.73
C ARG A 77 5.88 -4.42 -19.89
N ASN A 78 5.93 -3.08 -19.88
CA ASN A 78 5.25 -2.19 -20.84
C ASN A 78 3.71 -2.29 -20.88
N GLN A 79 3.09 -2.93 -19.88
CA GLN A 79 1.64 -2.92 -19.70
C GLN A 79 1.27 -2.04 -18.52
N ASN A 80 0.20 -1.27 -18.71
CA ASN A 80 -0.35 -0.39 -17.69
C ASN A 80 -1.67 -0.96 -17.20
N PHE A 81 -1.81 -1.11 -15.89
CA PHE A 81 -3.06 -1.55 -15.28
C PHE A 81 -3.33 -0.81 -13.97
N PRO A 82 -4.61 -0.54 -13.65
CA PRO A 82 -4.98 0.04 -12.38
C PRO A 82 -5.00 -1.02 -11.28
N LEU A 83 -4.58 -0.60 -10.10
CA LEU A 83 -4.76 -1.26 -8.82
C LEU A 83 -5.65 -0.38 -7.95
N GLU A 84 -6.61 -0.99 -7.27
CA GLU A 84 -7.53 -0.27 -6.38
C GLU A 84 -7.70 -1.02 -5.06
N ILE A 85 -7.69 -0.28 -3.96
CA ILE A 85 -8.11 -0.74 -2.63
C ILE A 85 -9.16 0.23 -2.11
N ILE A 86 -10.31 -0.32 -1.71
CA ILE A 86 -11.36 0.40 -1.00
C ILE A 86 -11.45 -0.17 0.41
N ILE A 87 -11.40 0.70 1.40
CA ILE A 87 -11.52 0.37 2.82
C ILE A 87 -12.79 1.04 3.31
N SER A 88 -13.68 0.30 3.94
CA SER A 88 -14.92 0.82 4.49
C SER A 88 -15.19 0.21 5.85
N THR A 89 -16.18 0.75 6.56
CA THR A 89 -16.70 0.14 7.80
C THR A 89 -17.24 -1.28 7.60
N LYS A 90 -17.60 -1.65 6.37
CA LYS A 90 -18.12 -2.98 5.99
C LYS A 90 -17.01 -3.96 5.58
N GLY A 91 -15.75 -3.51 5.55
CA GLY A 91 -14.60 -4.30 5.16
C GLY A 91 -13.84 -3.71 3.97
N LYS A 92 -12.92 -4.52 3.44
CA LYS A 92 -11.96 -4.14 2.41
C LYS A 92 -12.23 -4.86 1.09
N LYS A 93 -12.10 -4.12 -0.01
CA LYS A 93 -12.17 -4.65 -1.37
C LYS A 93 -10.90 -4.29 -2.11
N ALA A 94 -10.38 -5.23 -2.90
CA ALA A 94 -9.23 -5.01 -3.77
C ALA A 94 -9.61 -5.34 -5.21
N LYS A 95 -9.23 -4.48 -6.16
CA LYS A 95 -9.43 -4.71 -7.59
C LYS A 95 -8.11 -4.67 -8.34
N LEU A 96 -7.85 -5.73 -9.09
CA LEU A 96 -6.73 -5.83 -10.02
C LEU A 96 -7.29 -5.62 -11.43
N ASN A 97 -6.78 -4.62 -12.14
CA ASN A 97 -7.23 -4.28 -13.48
C ASN A 97 -8.77 -4.16 -13.59
N ARG A 98 -9.38 -3.44 -12.63
CA ARG A 98 -10.83 -3.23 -12.49
C ARG A 98 -11.66 -4.46 -12.10
N ILE A 99 -11.05 -5.63 -11.95
CA ILE A 99 -11.73 -6.87 -11.53
C ILE A 99 -11.58 -7.02 -10.00
N GLU A 100 -12.70 -7.10 -9.28
CA GLU A 100 -12.73 -7.36 -7.83
C GLU A 100 -12.20 -8.77 -7.53
N GLN A 101 -11.22 -8.86 -6.62
CA GLN A 101 -10.59 -10.12 -6.25
C GLN A 101 -11.39 -10.80 -5.14
N LYS A 102 -11.67 -12.10 -5.29
CA LYS A 102 -12.42 -12.88 -4.29
C LYS A 102 -11.64 -13.03 -2.99
N ARG A 103 -10.32 -13.19 -3.07
CA ARG A 103 -9.42 -13.23 -1.92
C ARG A 103 -8.40 -12.11 -2.04
N LEU A 104 -8.09 -11.44 -0.93
CA LEU A 104 -7.04 -10.42 -0.90
C LEU A 104 -5.66 -11.00 -1.25
N SER A 105 -5.42 -12.29 -1.01
CA SER A 105 -4.20 -12.99 -1.42
C SER A 105 -3.99 -12.98 -2.92
N ASP A 106 -5.06 -13.07 -3.72
CA ASP A 106 -5.00 -13.12 -5.18
C ASP A 106 -4.55 -11.77 -5.78
N TYR A 107 -4.64 -10.70 -4.99
CA TYR A 107 -4.19 -9.37 -5.35
C TYR A 107 -2.69 -9.15 -5.10
N ILE A 108 -2.12 -9.82 -4.09
CA ILE A 108 -0.72 -9.64 -3.67
C ILE A 108 0.24 -10.08 -4.79
N GLY A 109 1.33 -9.33 -4.97
CA GLY A 109 2.33 -9.56 -6.03
C GLY A 109 2.03 -8.84 -7.36
N SER A 110 0.87 -8.16 -7.46
CA SER A 110 0.55 -7.29 -8.59
C SER A 110 1.45 -6.05 -8.64
N LEU A 111 1.82 -5.53 -7.46
CA LEU A 111 2.78 -4.46 -7.23
C LEU A 111 3.80 -4.96 -6.21
N ASN A 112 5.08 -4.97 -6.59
CA ASN A 112 6.18 -5.34 -5.70
C ASN A 112 6.73 -4.08 -5.04
N VAL A 113 6.71 -4.03 -3.71
CA VAL A 113 7.22 -2.90 -2.93
C VAL A 113 8.13 -3.42 -1.83
N VAL A 114 9.25 -2.74 -1.66
CA VAL A 114 10.09 -2.85 -0.46
C VAL A 114 10.05 -1.49 0.22
N MET A 115 9.67 -1.48 1.49
CA MET A 115 9.64 -0.27 2.30
C MET A 115 10.75 -0.32 3.33
N PHE A 116 11.49 0.77 3.45
CA PHE A 116 12.45 0.99 4.52
C PHE A 116 11.88 2.05 5.44
N ALA A 117 11.72 1.72 6.72
CA ALA A 117 11.16 2.59 7.74
C ALA A 117 12.05 2.59 8.99
N PRO A 118 12.04 3.66 9.81
CA PRO A 118 12.82 3.72 11.05
C PRO A 118 12.58 2.52 11.99
N GLU A 119 11.37 1.96 11.98
CA GLU A 119 10.97 0.82 12.78
C GLU A 119 11.69 -0.49 12.38
N ASP A 120 12.30 -0.56 11.20
CA ASP A 120 13.02 -1.74 10.70
C ASP A 120 14.28 -2.07 11.51
N LEU A 121 14.72 -1.17 12.40
CA LEU A 121 15.74 -1.49 13.42
C LEU A 121 15.36 -2.70 14.28
N THR A 122 14.06 -2.97 14.42
CA THR A 122 13.54 -4.14 15.12
C THR A 122 13.82 -5.47 14.39
N LEU A 123 14.10 -5.46 13.09
CA LEU A 123 14.53 -6.66 12.37
C LEU A 123 15.87 -7.16 12.91
N VAL A 124 16.77 -6.24 13.24
CA VAL A 124 18.12 -6.53 13.75
C VAL A 124 18.07 -6.92 15.23
N LYS A 125 17.42 -6.10 16.07
CA LYS A 125 17.46 -6.24 17.54
C LYS A 125 16.29 -7.01 18.15
N GLY A 126 15.24 -7.25 17.36
CA GLY A 126 14.00 -7.83 17.85
C GLY A 126 13.96 -9.35 17.79
N ALA A 127 12.83 -9.88 18.23
CA ALA A 127 12.58 -11.32 18.30
C ALA A 127 12.61 -11.98 16.90
N PRO A 128 12.99 -13.27 16.80
CA PRO A 128 13.00 -14.00 15.53
C PRO A 128 11.68 -13.99 14.76
N GLN A 129 10.55 -13.85 15.47
CA GLN A 129 9.22 -13.77 14.86
C GLN A 129 9.08 -12.57 13.90
N ILE A 130 9.71 -11.44 14.21
CA ILE A 130 9.65 -10.23 13.37
C ILE A 130 10.36 -10.49 12.04
N ARG A 131 11.55 -11.10 12.09
CA ARG A 131 12.31 -11.48 10.88
C ARG A 131 11.58 -12.52 10.03
N ARG A 132 10.99 -13.55 10.65
CA ARG A 132 10.17 -14.54 9.92
C ARG A 132 9.02 -13.85 9.20
N ARG A 133 8.24 -13.04 9.92
CA ARG A 133 7.12 -12.31 9.33
C ARG A 133 7.55 -11.42 8.17
N PHE A 134 8.68 -10.71 8.30
CA PHE A 134 9.23 -9.91 7.21
C PHE A 134 9.53 -10.78 5.97
N ILE A 135 10.29 -11.86 6.14
CA ILE A 135 10.64 -12.77 5.04
C ILE A 135 9.38 -13.39 4.41
N ASP A 136 8.41 -13.82 5.22
CA ASP A 136 7.17 -14.43 4.73
C ASP A 136 6.38 -13.44 3.86
N MET A 137 6.32 -12.16 4.27
CA MET A 137 5.65 -11.11 3.51
C MET A 137 6.37 -10.83 2.18
N GLU A 138 7.71 -10.73 2.20
CA GLU A 138 8.50 -10.48 1.00
C GLU A 138 8.42 -11.63 -0.01
N LEU A 139 8.53 -12.88 0.45
CA LEU A 139 8.37 -14.07 -0.40
C LEU A 139 6.95 -14.16 -0.99
N GLY A 140 5.95 -13.79 -0.19
CA GLY A 140 4.56 -13.77 -0.63
C GLY A 140 4.28 -12.86 -1.82
N GLN A 141 5.04 -11.78 -2.00
CA GLN A 141 4.92 -10.92 -3.19
C GLN A 141 5.42 -11.59 -4.48
N ILE A 142 6.32 -12.58 -4.36
CA ILE A 142 7.01 -13.21 -5.49
C ILE A 142 6.35 -14.55 -5.82
N GLN A 143 5.94 -15.30 -4.81
CA GLN A 143 5.38 -16.63 -4.94
C GLN A 143 4.02 -16.72 -4.25
N PRO A 144 2.90 -16.46 -4.98
CA PRO A 144 1.57 -16.46 -4.40
C PRO A 144 1.16 -17.77 -3.69
N ARG A 145 1.73 -18.91 -4.10
CA ARG A 145 1.52 -20.23 -3.47
C ARG A 145 2.16 -20.38 -2.08
N TYR A 146 3.03 -19.46 -1.69
CA TYR A 146 3.70 -19.48 -0.38
C TYR A 146 2.78 -19.01 0.76
N ILE A 147 1.79 -18.17 0.44
CA ILE A 147 0.81 -17.62 1.39
C ILE A 147 -0.42 -18.52 1.47
#